data_AF-A0A9X5XAC9-F1
#
_entry.id   AF-A0A9X5XAC9-F1
#
_cell.length_a   1.000
_cell.length_b   1.000
_cell.length_c   1.000
_cell.angle_alpha   90.00
_cell.angle_beta   90.00
_cell.angle_gamma   90.00
#
_symmetry.space_group_name_H-M   'P 1'
#
loop_
_entity.id
_entity.type
_entity.pdbx_description
1 polymer ?
#
loop_
_entity_poly.entity_id
_entity_poly.type
_entity_poly.pdbx_seq_one_letter_code
_entity_poly.pdbx_strand_id
1 'polypeptide(L)'
;RLETTAITLYTYECRLIPGLLQTEGYARQLFVDELPPLDDDQIEAQWAARAERQRLLQERPNTAFGFILEEPVFLRRTGGVQATRELIDHVLEIAQLRNVELQVMPVVRESHAGLHGPMQFLETPENKWFAYTEAPMSGQLISDPKVVSVLQRRYARMRAQALSLEDSVSLLE
;
A
#
# COMPACT_ATOMS: atom_id res chain seq x y z
N ARG A 1 15.21 -6.34 2.45
CA ARG A 1 16.21 -6.84 1.48
C ARG A 1 15.61 -7.40 0.19
N LEU A 2 14.45 -8.10 0.21
CA LEU A 2 13.86 -8.56 -1.05
C LEU A 2 13.28 -7.40 -1.87
N GLU A 3 12.59 -6.46 -1.21
CA GLU A 3 12.02 -5.28 -1.87
C GLU A 3 13.06 -4.43 -2.61
N THR A 4 14.25 -4.26 -2.04
CA THR A 4 15.37 -3.52 -2.65
C THR A 4 15.92 -4.18 -3.92
N THR A 5 15.56 -5.43 -4.21
CA THR A 5 15.94 -6.13 -5.44
C THR A 5 14.74 -6.48 -6.31
N ALA A 6 13.53 -6.13 -5.89
CA ALA A 6 12.31 -6.45 -6.60
C ALA A 6 12.23 -5.71 -7.94
N ILE A 7 11.63 -6.36 -8.93
CA ILE A 7 11.23 -5.74 -10.20
C ILE A 7 9.75 -5.35 -10.19
N THR A 8 8.95 -6.02 -9.35
CA THR A 8 7.52 -5.76 -9.17
C THR A 8 7.17 -5.80 -7.69
N LEU A 9 6.39 -4.83 -7.23
CA LEU A 9 5.85 -4.70 -5.87
C LEU A 9 4.38 -4.34 -5.95
N TYR A 10 3.51 -5.27 -5.56
CA TYR A 10 2.07 -5.03 -5.55
C TYR A 10 1.54 -5.05 -4.13
N THR A 11 0.67 -4.11 -3.80
CA THR A 11 0.04 -3.98 -2.50
C THR A 11 -1.46 -3.83 -2.67
N TYR A 12 -2.22 -4.60 -1.92
CA TYR A 12 -3.61 -4.33 -1.61
C TYR A 12 -3.71 -4.01 -0.13
N GLU A 13 -4.32 -2.87 0.22
CA GLU A 13 -4.64 -2.52 1.59
C GLU A 13 -6.10 -2.07 1.74
N CYS A 14 -6.76 -2.64 2.74
CA CYS A 14 -8.11 -2.35 3.17
C CYS A 14 -8.21 -1.66 4.53
N ARG A 15 -7.09 -1.52 5.25
CA ARG A 15 -7.09 -1.04 6.64
C ARG A 15 -6.51 0.36 6.79
N LEU A 16 -5.44 0.68 6.07
CA LEU A 16 -4.69 1.93 6.16
C LEU A 16 -3.97 2.23 4.86
N ILE A 17 -3.45 3.45 4.72
CA ILE A 17 -2.57 3.82 3.60
C ILE A 17 -1.23 3.08 3.74
N PRO A 18 -0.74 2.37 2.71
CA PRO A 18 0.57 1.70 2.76
C PRO A 18 1.69 2.67 3.09
N GLY A 19 2.68 2.23 3.89
CA GLY A 19 3.79 3.10 4.33
C GLY A 19 4.54 3.80 3.20
N LEU A 20 4.55 3.25 1.98
CA LEU A 20 5.14 3.88 0.79
C LEU A 20 4.37 5.12 0.28
N LEU A 21 3.12 5.30 0.70
CA LEU A 21 2.21 6.36 0.25
C LEU A 21 1.78 7.30 1.39
N GLN A 22 2.33 7.12 2.60
CA GLN A 22 1.93 7.91 3.77
C GLN A 22 2.65 9.26 3.81
N THR A 23 1.94 10.32 4.16
CA THR A 23 2.56 11.56 4.61
C THR A 23 3.01 11.46 6.06
N GLU A 24 3.90 12.36 6.46
CA GLU A 24 4.37 12.46 7.85
C GLU A 24 3.20 12.63 8.83
N GLY A 25 2.28 13.56 8.52
CA GLY A 25 1.11 13.83 9.34
C GLY A 25 0.24 12.58 9.55
N TYR A 26 0.02 11.79 8.50
CA TYR A 26 -0.71 10.53 8.62
C TYR A 26 0.06 9.47 9.42
N ALA A 27 1.36 9.30 9.12
CA ALA A 27 2.21 8.31 9.77
C ALA A 27 2.35 8.55 11.28
N ARG A 28 2.58 9.80 11.70
CA ARG A 28 2.67 10.19 13.11
C ARG A 28 1.40 9.84 13.88
N GLN A 29 0.24 9.99 13.26
CA GLN A 29 -1.05 9.68 13.91
C GLN A 29 -1.22 8.19 14.14
N LEU A 30 -0.75 7.34 13.22
CA LEU A 30 -0.71 5.89 13.45
C LEU A 30 0.24 5.52 14.60
N PHE A 31 1.39 6.18 14.71
CA PHE A 31 2.36 5.88 15.77
C PHE A 31 1.90 6.29 17.16
N VAL A 32 1.10 7.35 17.27
CA VAL A 32 0.49 7.78 18.54
C VAL A 32 -0.50 6.73 19.07
N ASP A 33 -1.19 6.03 18.18
CA ASP A 33 -2.18 5.00 18.53
C ASP A 33 -1.55 3.61 18.80
N GLU A 34 -0.22 3.48 18.69
CA GLU A 34 0.49 2.22 18.94
C GLU A 34 0.44 1.80 20.41
N LEU A 35 0.42 0.48 20.63
CA LEU A 35 0.43 -0.11 21.97
C LEU A 35 1.56 -1.16 22.07
N PRO A 36 2.50 -1.00 23.04
CA PRO A 36 2.59 0.08 24.03
C PRO A 36 2.91 1.45 23.40
N PRO A 37 2.57 2.57 24.09
CA PRO A 37 2.86 3.90 23.58
C PRO A 37 4.34 4.10 23.27
N LEU A 38 4.62 4.72 22.13
CA LEU A 38 5.97 5.09 21.72
C LEU A 38 6.36 6.45 22.32
N ASP A 39 7.64 6.63 22.62
CA ASP A 39 8.20 7.94 22.92
C ASP A 39 8.49 8.75 21.63
N ASP A 40 8.75 10.05 21.79
CA ASP A 40 8.96 10.95 20.65
C ASP A 40 10.16 10.51 19.78
N ASP A 41 11.26 10.06 20.40
CA ASP A 41 12.46 9.61 19.68
C ASP A 41 12.18 8.34 18.83
N GLN A 42 11.36 7.43 19.36
CA GLN A 42 10.90 6.23 18.65
C GLN A 42 9.99 6.60 17.47
N ILE A 43 9.09 7.56 17.64
CA ILE A 43 8.22 8.07 16.57
C ILE A 43 9.06 8.66 15.44
N GLU A 44 10.04 9.52 15.77
CA GLU A 44 10.94 10.11 14.79
C GLU A 44 11.78 9.04 14.05
N ALA A 45 12.31 8.05 14.76
CA ALA A 45 13.06 6.96 14.16
C ALA A 45 12.21 6.11 13.19
N GLN A 46 10.96 5.81 13.56
CA GLN A 46 10.02 5.08 12.72
C GLN A 46 9.64 5.88 11.48
N TRP A 47 9.40 7.18 11.62
CA TRP A 47 9.15 8.07 10.49
C TRP A 47 10.36 8.15 9.56
N ALA A 48 11.56 8.37 10.08
CA ALA A 48 12.78 8.44 9.28
C ALA A 48 13.01 7.16 8.46
N ALA A 49 12.81 5.99 9.07
CA ALA A 49 12.91 4.71 8.35
C ALA A 49 11.85 4.56 7.25
N ARG A 50 10.63 5.06 7.49
CA ARG A 50 9.54 5.05 6.51
C ARG A 50 9.81 6.01 5.35
N ALA A 51 10.22 7.24 5.64
CA ALA A 51 10.56 8.27 4.66
C ALA A 51 11.73 7.83 3.76
N GLU A 52 12.78 7.23 4.32
CA GLU A 52 13.89 6.69 3.53
C GLU A 52 13.41 5.58 2.58
N ARG A 53 12.47 4.75 3.02
CA ARG A 53 11.90 3.69 2.18
C ARG A 53 11.03 4.23 1.05
N GLN A 54 10.33 5.35 1.25
CA GLN A 54 9.49 5.96 0.21
C GLN A 54 10.29 6.40 -1.02
N ARG A 55 11.58 6.72 -0.84
CA ARG A 55 12.49 7.08 -1.93
C ARG A 55 12.59 6.01 -3.01
N LEU A 56 12.31 4.73 -2.67
CA LEU A 56 12.27 3.63 -3.63
C LEU A 56 11.35 3.90 -4.82
N LEU A 57 10.24 4.62 -4.64
CA LEU A 57 9.31 4.95 -5.71
C LEU A 57 9.97 5.77 -6.83
N GLN A 58 10.88 6.68 -6.46
CA GLN A 58 11.57 7.57 -7.39
C GLN A 58 12.94 7.03 -7.82
N GLU A 59 13.69 6.43 -6.89
CA GLU A 59 15.05 5.92 -7.14
C GLU A 59 15.05 4.63 -7.98
N ARG A 60 13.90 3.96 -8.10
CA ARG A 60 13.73 2.74 -8.90
C ARG A 60 12.69 2.91 -10.00
N PRO A 61 12.96 3.75 -11.01
CA PRO A 61 11.99 4.03 -12.07
C PRO A 61 11.68 2.82 -12.97
N ASN A 62 12.43 1.73 -12.85
CA ASN A 62 12.23 0.47 -13.58
C ASN A 62 11.58 -0.63 -12.72
N THR A 63 11.16 -0.32 -11.49
CA THR A 63 10.40 -1.23 -10.62
C THR A 63 8.93 -0.88 -10.71
N ALA A 64 8.08 -1.85 -11.05
CA ALA A 64 6.63 -1.64 -11.12
C ALA A 64 6.03 -1.67 -9.71
N PHE A 65 5.37 -0.59 -9.32
CA PHE A 65 4.63 -0.48 -8.08
C PHE A 65 3.13 -0.45 -8.40
N GLY A 66 2.35 -1.31 -7.75
CA GLY A 66 0.90 -1.36 -7.93
C GLY A 66 0.20 -1.30 -6.59
N PHE A 67 -0.77 -0.39 -6.45
CA PHE A 67 -1.51 -0.17 -5.23
C PHE A 67 -3.01 -0.29 -5.51
N ILE A 68 -3.69 -1.15 -4.75
CA ILE A 68 -5.15 -1.18 -4.68
C ILE A 68 -5.53 -0.80 -3.25
N LEU A 69 -6.18 0.34 -3.09
CA LEU A 69 -6.58 0.88 -1.77
C LEU A 69 -8.10 0.88 -1.65
N GLU A 70 -8.63 0.45 -0.51
CA GLU A 70 -10.06 0.59 -0.21
C GLU A 70 -10.42 2.06 0.02
N GLU A 71 -11.42 2.59 -0.67
CA GLU A 71 -11.94 3.96 -0.49
C GLU A 71 -12.16 4.35 1.00
N PRO A 72 -12.67 3.46 1.88
CA PRO A 72 -12.76 3.71 3.32
C PRO A 72 -11.47 4.19 4.02
N VAL A 73 -10.28 3.87 3.51
CA VAL A 73 -9.02 4.30 4.16
C VAL A 73 -8.84 5.82 4.08
N PHE A 74 -9.37 6.46 3.03
CA PHE A 74 -9.39 7.92 2.89
C PHE A 74 -10.55 8.54 3.67
N LEU A 75 -11.74 7.91 3.62
CA LEU A 75 -12.94 8.40 4.30
C LEU A 75 -12.82 8.41 5.84
N ARG A 76 -11.95 7.56 6.40
CA ARG A 76 -11.70 7.51 7.85
C ARG A 76 -11.12 8.80 8.41
N ARG A 77 -10.43 9.59 7.58
CA ARG A 77 -9.75 10.83 7.98
C ARG A 77 -8.83 10.67 9.18
N THR A 78 -8.02 9.60 9.17
CA THR A 78 -6.99 9.39 10.20
C THR A 78 -6.07 10.61 10.27
N GLY A 79 -5.90 11.19 11.46
CA GLY A 79 -5.18 12.45 11.65
C GLY A 79 -5.97 13.72 11.35
N GLY A 80 -7.26 13.60 11.03
CA GLY A 80 -8.15 14.72 10.76
C GLY A 80 -8.14 15.20 9.31
N VAL A 81 -8.95 16.23 9.04
CA VAL A 81 -9.21 16.73 7.68
C VAL A 81 -7.93 17.22 7.00
N GLN A 82 -7.07 17.94 7.72
CA GLN A 82 -5.86 18.51 7.13
C GLN A 82 -4.87 17.41 6.71
N ALA A 83 -4.60 16.45 7.59
CA ALA A 83 -3.74 15.30 7.27
C ALA A 83 -4.29 14.48 6.11
N THR A 84 -5.62 14.37 5.99
CA THR A 84 -6.27 13.66 4.87
C THR A 84 -6.07 14.39 3.55
N ARG A 85 -6.17 15.74 3.53
CA ARG A 85 -5.94 16.53 2.31
C ARG A 85 -4.50 16.40 1.85
N GLU A 86 -3.55 16.59 2.76
CA GLU A 86 -2.11 16.44 2.47
C GLU A 86 -1.78 15.03 1.97
N LEU A 87 -2.40 14.01 2.58
CA LEU A 87 -2.27 12.62 2.13
C LEU A 87 -2.79 12.42 0.71
N ILE A 88 -3.98 12.95 0.40
CA ILE A 88 -4.59 12.82 -0.93
C ILE A 88 -3.72 13.54 -1.98
N ASP A 89 -3.30 14.77 -1.70
CA ASP A 89 -2.40 15.54 -2.57
C ASP A 89 -1.11 14.75 -2.85
N HIS A 90 -0.49 14.17 -1.82
CA HIS A 90 0.70 13.35 -1.94
C HIS A 90 0.48 12.06 -2.75
N VAL A 91 -0.64 11.38 -2.54
CA VAL A 91 -1.00 10.16 -3.31
C VAL A 91 -1.22 10.49 -4.78
N LEU A 92 -1.85 11.62 -5.08
CA LEU A 92 -2.03 12.12 -6.46
C LEU A 92 -0.69 12.45 -7.12
N GLU A 93 0.24 13.09 -6.40
CA GLU A 93 1.61 13.33 -6.90
C GLU A 93 2.35 12.02 -7.21
N ILE A 94 2.28 11.03 -6.33
CA ILE A 94 2.91 9.71 -6.54
C ILE A 94 2.27 8.99 -7.73
N ALA A 95 0.95 9.10 -7.91
CA ALA A 95 0.24 8.46 -9.02
C ALA A 95 0.69 8.98 -10.41
N GLN A 96 1.37 10.14 -10.48
CA GLN A 96 1.95 10.66 -11.73
C GLN A 96 3.26 9.94 -12.12
N LEU A 97 3.87 9.17 -11.21
CA LEU A 97 5.09 8.43 -11.51
C LEU A 97 4.79 7.28 -12.49
N ARG A 98 5.53 7.23 -13.61
CA ARG A 98 5.36 6.22 -14.67
C ARG A 98 5.44 4.76 -14.23
N ASN A 99 6.03 4.51 -13.07
CA ASN A 99 6.25 3.20 -12.50
C ASN A 99 5.28 2.88 -11.36
N VAL A 100 4.27 3.72 -11.14
CA VAL A 100 3.23 3.54 -10.13
C VAL A 100 1.86 3.40 -10.80
N GLU A 101 1.12 2.37 -10.42
CA GLU A 101 -0.29 2.19 -10.73
C GLU A 101 -1.10 2.28 -9.42
N LEU A 102 -2.07 3.19 -9.36
CA LEU A 102 -2.96 3.36 -8.20
C LEU A 102 -4.41 3.10 -8.61
N GLN A 103 -5.07 2.20 -7.90
CA GLN A 103 -6.51 1.97 -8.03
C GLN A 103 -7.20 2.06 -6.68
N VAL A 104 -8.43 2.57 -6.69
CA VAL A 104 -9.31 2.59 -5.53
C VAL A 104 -10.40 1.53 -5.67
N MET A 105 -10.55 0.68 -4.65
CA MET A 105 -11.72 -0.19 -4.50
C MET A 105 -12.87 0.65 -3.90
N PRO A 106 -13.99 0.81 -4.61
CA PRO A 106 -15.08 1.67 -4.15
C PRO A 106 -15.82 1.04 -2.96
N VAL A 107 -16.37 1.87 -2.08
CA VAL A 107 -17.17 1.43 -0.91
C VAL A 107 -18.31 0.49 -1.33
N VAL A 108 -19.01 0.85 -2.41
CA VAL A 108 -20.15 0.08 -2.91
C VAL A 108 -19.68 -0.91 -3.98
N ARG A 109 -19.37 -2.13 -3.54
CA ARG A 109 -19.06 -3.26 -4.41
C ARG A 109 -19.70 -4.54 -3.88
N GLU A 110 -20.74 -5.02 -4.54
CA GLU A 110 -21.49 -6.22 -4.10
C GLU A 110 -20.64 -7.49 -4.05
N SER A 111 -19.54 -7.54 -4.82
CA SER A 111 -18.59 -8.64 -4.81
C SER A 111 -17.16 -8.14 -4.94
N HIS A 112 -16.34 -8.42 -3.94
CA HIS A 112 -14.93 -8.04 -3.90
C HIS A 112 -14.05 -9.19 -3.37
N ALA A 113 -12.91 -9.44 -4.02
CA ALA A 113 -12.03 -10.56 -3.72
C ALA A 113 -11.02 -10.31 -2.59
N GLY A 114 -10.93 -9.10 -2.04
CA GLY A 114 -9.98 -8.68 -0.99
C GLY A 114 -10.54 -8.67 0.43
N LEU A 115 -11.75 -9.19 0.64
CA LEU A 115 -12.35 -9.28 1.98
C LEU A 115 -11.56 -10.15 2.98
N HIS A 116 -10.55 -10.88 2.52
CA HIS A 116 -9.69 -11.71 3.36
C HIS A 116 -8.51 -10.93 3.96
N GLY A 117 -8.45 -9.62 3.74
CA GLY A 117 -7.41 -8.76 4.28
C GLY A 117 -6.32 -8.38 3.27
N PRO A 118 -5.32 -7.62 3.74
CA PRO A 118 -4.25 -7.08 2.91
C PRO A 118 -3.38 -8.19 2.31
N MET A 119 -2.72 -7.84 1.21
CA MET A 119 -1.70 -8.71 0.62
C MET A 119 -0.67 -7.88 -0.12
N GLN A 120 0.56 -8.35 -0.06
CA GLN A 120 1.67 -7.79 -0.80
C GLN A 120 2.30 -8.88 -1.67
N PHE A 121 2.78 -8.50 -2.84
CA PHE A 121 3.53 -9.37 -3.73
C PHE A 121 4.85 -8.73 -4.12
N LEU A 122 5.80 -9.61 -4.37
CA LEU A 122 7.12 -9.24 -4.82
C LEU A 122 7.58 -10.20 -5.90
N GLU A 123 8.12 -9.66 -6.98
CA GLU A 123 8.80 -10.41 -8.02
C GLU A 123 10.30 -10.08 -8.04
N THR A 124 11.15 -11.11 -8.09
CA THR A 124 12.60 -10.94 -8.24
C THR A 124 13.03 -10.88 -9.71
N PRO A 125 14.25 -10.43 -10.03
CA PRO A 125 14.76 -10.42 -11.41
C PRO A 125 14.78 -11.80 -12.08
N GLU A 126 14.79 -12.88 -11.30
CA GLU A 126 14.69 -14.27 -11.78
C GLU A 126 13.24 -14.75 -11.97
N ASN A 127 12.27 -13.83 -11.96
CA ASN A 127 10.82 -14.09 -12.07
C ASN A 127 10.27 -14.99 -10.96
N LYS A 128 10.87 -14.94 -9.76
CA LYS A 128 10.33 -15.64 -8.60
C LYS A 128 9.36 -14.74 -7.86
N TRP A 129 8.16 -15.25 -7.63
CA TRP A 129 7.12 -14.55 -6.92
C TRP A 129 7.04 -14.96 -5.45
N PHE A 130 6.88 -13.96 -4.60
CA PHE A 130 6.62 -14.09 -3.18
C PHE A 130 5.33 -13.34 -2.87
N ALA A 131 4.56 -13.88 -1.93
CA ALA A 131 3.44 -13.17 -1.33
C ALA A 131 3.74 -12.92 0.14
N TYR A 132 3.27 -11.80 0.66
CA TYR A 132 3.28 -11.49 2.08
C TYR A 132 1.86 -11.15 2.53
N THR A 133 1.39 -11.87 3.53
CA THR A 133 0.10 -11.61 4.17
C THR A 133 0.36 -11.18 5.60
N GLU A 134 -0.19 -10.04 5.97
CA GLU A 134 -0.02 -9.48 7.30
C GLU A 134 -1.21 -9.83 8.18
N ALA A 135 -0.92 -10.36 9.37
CA ALA A 135 -1.86 -10.49 10.48
C ALA A 135 -1.32 -9.71 11.69
N PRO A 136 -2.19 -9.27 12.62
CA PRO A 136 -1.73 -8.61 13.84
C PRO A 136 -0.67 -9.46 14.55
N MET A 137 0.49 -8.87 14.84
CA MET A 137 1.63 -9.52 15.50
C MET A 137 2.27 -10.70 14.73
N SER A 138 1.85 -10.98 13.48
CA SER A 138 2.46 -12.04 12.67
C SER A 138 2.35 -11.76 11.17
N GLY A 139 3.49 -11.79 10.47
CA GLY A 139 3.53 -11.77 9.01
C GLY A 139 3.92 -13.13 8.46
N GLN A 140 3.31 -13.53 7.34
CA GLN A 140 3.73 -14.75 6.64
C GLN A 140 4.30 -14.39 5.26
N LEU A 141 5.59 -14.68 5.07
CA LEU A 141 6.21 -14.70 3.74
C LEU A 141 5.97 -16.07 3.11
N ILE A 142 5.33 -16.08 1.95
CA ILE A 142 4.89 -17.27 1.23
C ILE A 142 5.68 -17.36 -0.08
N SER A 143 6.36 -18.48 -0.26
CA SER A 143 7.13 -18.81 -1.48
C SER A 143 6.64 -20.06 -2.21
N ASP A 144 5.64 -20.77 -1.67
CA ASP A 144 5.01 -21.91 -2.36
C ASP A 144 4.29 -21.41 -3.63
N PRO A 145 4.75 -21.80 -4.83
CA PRO A 145 4.17 -21.32 -6.08
C PRO A 145 2.67 -21.60 -6.23
N LYS A 146 2.16 -22.70 -5.64
CA LYS A 146 0.74 -23.03 -5.69
C LYS A 146 -0.09 -22.02 -4.92
N VAL A 147 0.38 -21.64 -3.72
CA VAL A 147 -0.29 -20.66 -2.87
C VAL A 147 -0.17 -19.27 -3.48
N VAL A 148 1.02 -18.87 -3.90
CA VAL A 148 1.26 -17.57 -4.56
C VAL A 148 0.39 -17.41 -5.81
N SER A 149 0.25 -18.45 -6.62
CA SER A 149 -0.62 -18.43 -7.81
C SER A 149 -2.09 -18.18 -7.47
N VAL A 150 -2.61 -18.75 -6.38
CA VAL A 150 -3.99 -18.48 -5.91
C VAL A 150 -4.14 -17.01 -5.50
N LEU A 151 -3.17 -16.48 -4.77
CA LEU A 151 -3.19 -15.10 -4.29
C LEU A 151 -3.05 -14.11 -5.46
N GLN A 152 -2.21 -14.39 -6.46
CA GLN A 152 -2.10 -13.57 -7.66
C GLN A 152 -3.41 -13.53 -8.46
N ARG A 153 -4.11 -14.67 -8.61
CA ARG A 153 -5.44 -14.70 -9.24
C ARG A 153 -6.46 -13.85 -8.47
N ARG A 154 -6.38 -13.87 -7.15
CA ARG A 154 -7.21 -13.01 -6.29
C ARG A 154 -6.88 -11.53 -6.52
N TYR A 155 -5.61 -11.16 -6.53
CA TYR A 155 -5.16 -9.80 -6.82
C TYR A 155 -5.59 -9.32 -8.20
N ALA A 156 -5.42 -10.14 -9.24
CA ALA A 156 -5.87 -9.82 -10.59
C ALA A 156 -7.39 -9.58 -10.65
N ARG A 157 -8.18 -10.37 -9.92
CA ARG A 157 -9.62 -10.16 -9.80
C ARG A 157 -9.94 -8.84 -9.08
N MET A 158 -9.21 -8.49 -8.02
CA MET A 158 -9.36 -7.19 -7.35
C MET A 158 -9.03 -6.04 -8.29
N ARG A 159 -7.97 -6.15 -9.09
CA ARG A 159 -7.56 -5.15 -10.08
C ARG A 159 -8.68 -4.85 -11.10
N ALA A 160 -9.42 -5.88 -11.53
CA ALA A 160 -10.58 -5.74 -12.40
C ALA A 160 -11.86 -5.29 -11.67
N GLN A 161 -11.88 -5.35 -10.34
CA GLN A 161 -13.00 -4.91 -9.51
C GLN A 161 -12.85 -3.47 -9.00
N ALA A 162 -11.61 -2.99 -8.87
CA ALA A 162 -11.31 -1.62 -8.53
C ALA A 162 -11.73 -0.68 -9.67
N LEU A 163 -11.82 0.60 -9.36
CA LEU A 163 -11.94 1.66 -10.36
C LEU A 163 -10.75 1.63 -11.32
N SER A 164 -10.92 2.19 -12.53
CA SER A 164 -9.79 2.37 -13.46
C SER A 164 -8.72 3.29 -12.84
N LEU A 165 -7.51 3.32 -13.41
CA LEU A 165 -6.47 4.25 -12.94
C LEU A 165 -6.95 5.71 -13.00
N GLU A 166 -7.61 6.08 -14.10
CA GLU A 166 -8.16 7.42 -14.32
C GLU A 166 -9.29 7.73 -13.33
N ASP A 167 -10.27 6.84 -13.19
CA ASP A 167 -11.39 7.04 -12.25
C ASP A 167 -10.94 7.09 -10.79
N SER A 168 -9.86 6.36 -10.46
CA SER A 168 -9.26 6.38 -9.12
C SER A 168 -8.60 7.70 -8.81
N VAL A 169 -7.92 8.30 -9.78
CA VAL A 169 -7.34 9.65 -9.67
C VAL A 169 -8.47 10.68 -9.58
N SER A 170 -9.45 10.63 -10.46
CA SER A 170 -10.59 11.57 -10.45
C SER A 170 -11.48 11.47 -9.20
N LEU A 171 -11.52 10.32 -8.52
CA LEU A 171 -12.19 10.20 -7.23
C LEU A 171 -11.49 10.99 -6.11
N LEU A 172 -10.17 11.16 -6.23
CA LEU A 172 -9.33 11.79 -5.21
C LEU A 172 -9.13 13.31 -5.46
N GLU A 173 -9.43 13.81 -6.65
CA GLU A 173 -9.41 15.24 -7.02
C GLU A 173 -10.64 16.02 -6.49
#